data_AF-A0A8S9DM97-F1
#
_entry.id   AF-A0A8S9DM97-F1
#
_cell.length_a   1.000
_cell.length_b   1.000
_cell.length_c   1.000
_cell.angle_alpha   90.00
_cell.angle_beta   90.00
_cell.angle_gamma   90.00
#
_symmetry.space_group_name_H-M   'P 1'
#
loop_
_entity.id
_entity.type
_entity.pdbx_description
1 polymer ?
#
loop_
_entity_poly.entity_id
_entity_poly.type
_entity_poly.pdbx_seq_one_letter_code
_entity_poly.pdbx_strand_id
1 'polypeptide(L)'
;MQKGAVLIIDDTTLPEVSNSVYAFSVTTLANRPEDVKAFLYAVEKAVQDINADKIKYKDLMVELKLVPPSVVGDYNIPTFPSASVPTEAQFIDALNWALKGGLVKAEQTYADNVNSSFLPK
;
A
#
# COMPACT_ATOMS: atom_id res chain seq x y z
N MET A 1 4.20 -21.53 -10.12
CA MET A 1 5.68 -21.53 -10.22
C MET A 1 6.08 -22.14 -11.56
N GLN A 2 6.85 -21.44 -12.40
CA GLN A 2 7.12 -21.90 -13.78
C GLN A 2 8.62 -22.03 -14.15
N LYS A 3 9.57 -21.68 -13.28
CA LYS A 3 11.02 -21.65 -13.63
C LYS A 3 11.98 -22.16 -12.54
N GLY A 4 11.65 -23.28 -11.88
CA GLY A 4 12.58 -24.01 -11.02
C GLY A 4 12.81 -23.46 -9.60
N ALA A 5 12.32 -22.26 -9.27
CA ALA A 5 12.29 -21.79 -7.88
C ALA A 5 11.32 -22.64 -7.04
N VAL A 6 11.70 -22.91 -5.79
CA VAL A 6 10.91 -23.66 -4.81
C VAL A 6 10.46 -22.68 -3.72
N LEU A 7 9.15 -22.62 -3.48
CA LEU A 7 8.57 -21.82 -2.41
C LEU A 7 8.97 -22.39 -1.04
N ILE A 8 9.54 -21.56 -0.17
CA ILE A 8 9.90 -21.92 1.21
C ILE A 8 8.91 -21.28 2.19
N ILE A 9 8.69 -19.97 2.07
CA ILE A 9 7.71 -19.19 2.85
C ILE A 9 7.01 -18.23 1.89
N ASP A 10 5.72 -18.02 2.11
CA ASP A 10 4.86 -17.10 1.37
C ASP A 10 4.32 -16.02 2.32
N ASP A 11 4.86 -14.81 2.22
CA ASP A 11 4.47 -13.67 3.05
C ASP A 11 3.12 -13.06 2.63
N THR A 12 2.53 -13.50 1.51
CA THR A 12 1.16 -13.10 1.14
C THR A 12 0.11 -13.61 2.14
N THR A 13 0.49 -14.56 3.00
CA THR A 13 -0.32 -15.08 4.10
C THR A 13 -0.25 -14.23 5.38
N LEU A 14 0.60 -13.20 5.41
CA LEU A 14 0.86 -12.34 6.57
C LEU A 14 0.50 -10.87 6.22
N PRO A 15 -0.79 -10.54 6.04
CA PRO A 15 -1.20 -9.19 5.61
C PRO A 15 -0.78 -8.07 6.57
N GLU A 16 -0.44 -8.40 7.81
CA GLU A 16 -0.02 -7.45 8.84
C GLU A 16 1.43 -6.98 8.70
N VAL A 17 2.30 -7.70 7.98
CA VAL A 17 3.75 -7.44 7.92
C VAL A 17 4.18 -6.57 6.73
N SER A 18 3.26 -6.26 5.82
CA SER A 18 3.55 -5.46 4.62
C SER A 18 2.53 -4.35 4.45
N ASN A 19 3.00 -3.10 4.42
CA ASN A 19 2.16 -1.92 4.21
C ASN A 19 2.77 -1.05 3.10
N SER A 20 1.96 -0.74 2.09
CA SER A 20 2.25 0.36 1.17
C SER A 20 1.59 1.62 1.71
N VAL A 21 2.34 2.73 1.75
CA VAL A 21 1.84 4.00 2.31
C VAL A 21 1.91 5.12 1.27
N TYR A 22 0.94 6.03 1.32
CA TYR A 22 0.99 7.29 0.61
C TYR A 22 1.52 8.38 1.55
N ALA A 23 2.62 9.02 1.16
CA ALA A 23 3.19 10.14 1.90
C ALA A 23 2.87 11.45 1.18
N PHE A 24 2.46 12.46 1.94
CA PHE A 24 2.22 13.81 1.46
C PHE A 24 3.12 14.79 2.20
N SER A 25 3.58 15.83 1.51
CA SER A 25 4.35 16.89 2.16
C SER A 25 3.47 17.68 3.13
N VAL A 26 4.05 18.16 4.23
CA VAL A 26 3.35 19.02 5.21
C VAL A 26 2.79 20.27 4.53
N THR A 27 3.53 20.85 3.58
CA THR A 27 3.07 22.01 2.80
C THR A 27 1.82 21.69 1.97
N THR A 28 1.76 20.51 1.33
CA THR A 28 0.57 20.07 0.59
C THR A 28 -0.62 19.86 1.52
N LEU A 29 -0.39 19.21 2.66
CA LEU A 29 -1.43 18.96 3.66
C LEU A 29 -2.04 20.27 4.19
N ALA A 30 -1.20 21.28 4.45
CA ALA A 30 -1.64 22.57 4.97
C ALA A 30 -2.36 23.43 3.90
N ASN A 31 -1.80 23.50 2.69
CA ASN A 31 -2.26 24.45 1.67
C ASN A 31 -3.31 23.87 0.73
N ARG A 32 -3.39 22.54 0.59
CA ARG A 32 -4.27 21.84 -0.36
C ARG A 32 -4.99 20.63 0.27
N PRO A 33 -5.60 20.77 1.47
CA PRO A 33 -6.17 19.64 2.19
C PRO A 33 -7.30 18.93 1.44
N GLU A 34 -8.13 19.68 0.72
CA GLU A 34 -9.25 19.10 -0.05
C GLU A 34 -8.77 18.32 -1.28
N ASP A 35 -7.66 18.73 -1.91
CA ASP A 35 -7.07 17.98 -3.02
C ASP A 35 -6.51 16.64 -2.55
N VAL A 36 -5.91 16.60 -1.35
CA VAL A 36 -5.43 15.35 -0.73
C VAL A 36 -6.59 14.41 -0.45
N LYS A 37 -7.69 14.92 0.13
CA LYS A 37 -8.91 14.11 0.36
C LYS A 37 -9.50 13.60 -0.95
N ALA A 38 -9.58 14.44 -1.98
CA ALA A 38 -10.09 14.06 -3.29
C ALA A 38 -9.22 12.98 -3.95
N PHE A 39 -7.90 13.09 -3.83
CA PHE A 39 -6.96 12.06 -4.29
C PHE A 39 -7.19 10.73 -3.57
N LEU A 40 -7.24 10.73 -2.24
CA LEU A 40 -7.45 9.51 -1.45
C LEU A 40 -8.81 8.88 -1.71
N TYR A 41 -9.85 9.69 -1.93
CA TYR A 41 -11.17 9.21 -2.35
C TYR A 41 -11.15 8.57 -3.75
N ALA A 42 -10.41 9.13 -4.70
CA ALA A 42 -10.25 8.53 -6.02
C ALA A 42 -9.50 7.19 -5.96
N VAL A 43 -8.48 7.08 -5.09
CA VAL A 43 -7.78 5.81 -4.83
C VAL A 43 -8.73 4.77 -4.23
N GLU A 44 -9.54 5.14 -3.23
CA GLU A 44 -10.51 4.22 -2.63
C GLU A 44 -11.55 3.74 -3.66
N LYS A 45 -12.03 4.62 -4.54
CA LYS A 45 -12.89 4.21 -5.65
C LYS A 45 -12.21 3.19 -6.58
N ALA A 46 -10.96 3.44 -6.95
CA ALA A 46 -10.21 2.49 -7.78
C ALA A 46 -10.04 1.14 -7.08
N VAL A 47 -9.76 1.14 -5.76
CA VAL A 47 -9.71 -0.09 -4.95
C VAL A 47 -11.03 -0.84 -4.98
N GLN A 48 -12.15 -0.14 -4.76
CA GLN A 48 -13.49 -0.73 -4.79
C GLN A 48 -13.82 -1.32 -6.17
N ASP A 49 -13.54 -0.57 -7.24
CA ASP A 49 -13.77 -0.99 -8.61
C ASP A 49 -12.94 -2.23 -8.98
N ILE A 50 -11.65 -2.25 -8.63
CA ILE A 50 -10.75 -3.39 -8.86
C ILE A 50 -11.20 -4.61 -8.07
N ASN A 51 -11.55 -4.44 -6.80
CA ASN A 51 -11.98 -5.55 -5.96
C ASN A 51 -13.33 -6.14 -6.39
N ALA A 52 -14.23 -5.31 -6.94
CA ALA A 52 -15.53 -5.74 -7.45
C ALA A 52 -15.42 -6.56 -8.75
N ASP A 53 -14.47 -6.22 -9.63
CA ASP A 53 -14.23 -6.98 -10.87
C ASP A 53 -12.74 -7.01 -11.24
N LYS A 54 -12.01 -7.94 -10.63
CA LYS A 54 -10.57 -8.12 -10.85
C LYS A 54 -10.24 -8.53 -12.29
N ILE A 55 -11.13 -9.26 -12.96
CA ILE A 55 -10.85 -9.79 -14.30
C ILE A 55 -10.77 -8.63 -15.31
N LYS A 56 -11.66 -7.64 -15.17
CA LYS A 56 -11.69 -6.43 -16.00
C LYS A 56 -10.36 -5.68 -16.07
N TYR A 57 -9.52 -5.75 -15.04
CA TYR A 57 -8.25 -5.00 -14.94
C TYR A 57 -7.01 -5.84 -15.29
N LYS A 58 -7.15 -7.11 -15.67
CA LYS A 58 -5.99 -7.96 -16.02
C LYS A 58 -5.18 -7.38 -17.18
N ASP A 59 -5.83 -6.89 -18.22
CA ASP A 59 -5.14 -6.34 -19.40
C ASP A 59 -4.38 -5.04 -19.06
N LEU A 60 -4.92 -4.23 -18.16
CA LEU A 60 -4.27 -3.02 -17.67
C LEU A 60 -2.93 -3.33 -16.99
N MET A 61 -2.82 -4.46 -16.28
CA MET A 61 -1.55 -4.89 -15.68
C MET A 61 -0.48 -5.19 -16.73
N VAL A 62 -0.88 -5.70 -17.90
CA VAL A 62 0.04 -5.98 -19.02
C VAL A 62 0.47 -4.69 -19.68
N GLU A 63 -0.49 -3.81 -19.96
CA GLU A 63 -0.26 -2.50 -20.57
C GLU A 63 0.73 -1.67 -19.75
N LEU A 64 0.51 -1.61 -18.43
CA LEU A 64 1.38 -0.92 -17.48
C LEU A 64 2.66 -1.70 -17.14
N LYS A 65 2.87 -2.88 -17.74
CA LYS A 65 4.04 -3.75 -17.54
C LYS A 65 4.27 -4.14 -16.07
N LEU A 66 3.18 -4.27 -15.30
CA LEU A 66 3.21 -4.69 -13.90
C LEU A 66 3.40 -6.20 -13.75
N VAL A 67 2.95 -6.97 -14.75
CA VAL A 67 3.07 -8.42 -14.78
C VAL A 67 3.65 -8.85 -16.13
N PRO A 68 4.72 -9.68 -16.16
CA PRO A 68 5.26 -10.19 -17.41
C PRO A 68 4.20 -10.98 -18.20
N PRO A 69 4.10 -10.80 -19.53
CA PRO A 69 3.07 -11.46 -20.35
C PRO A 69 2.98 -12.99 -20.14
N SER A 70 4.11 -13.64 -19.85
CA SER A 70 4.19 -15.08 -19.63
C SER A 70 3.43 -15.60 -18.41
N VAL A 71 3.07 -14.75 -17.44
CA VAL A 71 2.38 -15.16 -16.20
C VAL A 71 1.03 -14.47 -15.99
N VAL A 72 0.58 -13.61 -16.92
CA VAL A 72 -0.67 -12.83 -16.80
C VAL A 72 -1.90 -13.73 -16.71
N GLY A 73 -1.95 -14.82 -17.48
CA GLY A 73 -3.08 -15.76 -17.48
C GLY A 73 -3.35 -16.36 -16.10
N ASP A 74 -2.26 -16.76 -15.43
CA ASP A 74 -2.29 -17.39 -14.10
C ASP A 74 -2.20 -16.37 -12.94
N TYR A 75 -2.02 -15.09 -13.25
CA TYR A 75 -1.88 -14.06 -12.22
C TYR A 75 -3.24 -13.76 -11.57
N ASN A 76 -3.31 -14.04 -10.28
CA ASN A 76 -4.46 -13.71 -9.45
C ASN A 76 -4.23 -12.32 -8.83
N ILE A 77 -5.04 -11.34 -9.24
CA ILE A 77 -5.01 -10.02 -8.63
C ILE A 77 -5.43 -10.14 -7.16
N PRO A 78 -4.60 -9.69 -6.19
CA PRO A 78 -4.96 -9.76 -4.78
C PRO A 78 -6.16 -8.86 -4.47
N THR A 79 -6.81 -9.10 -3.33
CA THR A 79 -7.77 -8.12 -2.79
C THR A 79 -6.97 -6.96 -2.22
N PHE A 80 -7.24 -5.75 -2.72
CA PHE A 80 -6.63 -4.53 -2.20
C PHE A 80 -7.33 -4.11 -0.91
N PRO A 81 -6.60 -3.68 0.13
CA PRO A 81 -7.20 -3.18 1.36
C PRO A 81 -7.92 -1.85 1.10
N SER A 82 -9.04 -1.64 1.80
CA SER A 82 -9.72 -0.33 1.82
C SER A 82 -8.90 0.71 2.57
N ALA A 83 -9.21 1.98 2.34
CA ALA A 83 -8.54 3.13 2.91
C ALA A 83 -8.42 3.04 4.44
N SER A 84 -7.18 3.05 4.90
CA SER A 84 -6.81 2.99 6.31
C SER A 84 -5.44 3.62 6.52
N VAL A 85 -5.06 3.80 7.79
CA VAL A 85 -3.70 4.13 8.18
C VAL A 85 -3.08 2.93 8.89
N PRO A 86 -1.73 2.76 8.86
CA PRO A 86 -1.08 1.75 9.68
C PRO A 86 -1.43 1.96 11.16
N THR A 87 -1.56 0.88 11.93
CA THR A 87 -1.73 0.99 13.38
C THR A 87 -0.46 1.55 14.03
N GLU A 88 -0.59 2.12 15.23
CA GLU A 88 0.56 2.58 16.00
C GLU A 88 1.55 1.44 16.29
N ALA A 89 1.06 0.23 16.55
CA ALA A 89 1.91 -0.95 16.74
C ALA A 89 2.73 -1.29 15.48
N GLN A 90 2.12 -1.26 14.29
CA GLN A 90 2.83 -1.48 13.03
C GLN A 90 3.87 -0.39 12.75
N PHE A 91 3.53 0.87 13.04
CA PHE A 91 4.48 1.98 12.91
C PHE A 91 5.68 1.81 13.85
N ILE A 92 5.43 1.49 15.12
CA ILE A 92 6.48 1.28 16.12
C ILE A 92 7.38 0.10 15.74
N ASP A 93 6.81 -1.00 15.25
CA ASP A 93 7.59 -2.16 14.81
C ASP A 93 8.55 -1.79 13.67
N ALA A 94 8.04 -1.13 12.63
CA ALA A 94 8.85 -0.64 11.51
C ALA A 94 9.91 0.39 11.95
N LEU A 95 9.55 1.32 12.86
CA LEU A 95 10.47 2.31 13.41
C LEU A 95 11.60 1.64 14.20
N ASN A 96 11.29 0.66 15.05
CA ASN A 96 12.27 -0.09 15.83
C ASN A 96 13.24 -0.85 14.93
N TRP A 97 12.74 -1.48 13.86
CA TRP A 97 13.58 -2.11 12.85
C TRP A 97 14.55 -1.10 12.20
N ALA A 98 14.04 0.07 11.80
CA ALA A 98 14.83 1.11 11.17
C ALA A 98 15.87 1.73 12.12
N LEU A 99 15.52 1.92 13.39
CA LEU A 99 16.43 2.40 14.45
C LEU A 99 17.54 1.39 14.72
N LYS A 100 17.20 0.11 14.85
CA LYS A 100 18.18 -0.97 15.04
C LYS A 100 19.15 -1.08 13.86
N GLY A 101 18.66 -0.80 12.65
CA GLY A 101 19.48 -0.73 11.44
C GLY A 101 20.27 0.57 11.28
N GLY A 102 20.09 1.57 12.14
CA GLY A 102 20.72 2.89 12.02
C GLY A 102 20.24 3.72 10.84
N LEU A 103 19.04 3.44 10.30
CA LEU A 103 18.48 4.09 9.11
C LEU A 103 17.81 5.43 9.42
N VAL A 104 17.35 5.61 10.66
CA VAL A 104 16.60 6.80 11.11
C VAL A 104 17.01 7.21 12.53
N LYS A 105 16.60 8.41 12.95
CA LYS A 105 16.84 8.96 14.30
C LYS A 105 15.63 8.73 15.21
N ALA A 106 15.85 8.69 16.52
CA ALA A 106 14.88 8.27 17.54
C ALA A 106 13.72 9.26 17.84
N GLU A 107 13.69 10.44 17.22
CA GLU A 107 12.70 11.50 17.52
C GLU A 107 11.41 11.40 16.69
N GLN A 108 10.98 10.21 16.28
CA GLN A 108 9.76 10.03 15.48
C GLN A 108 8.61 9.53 16.34
N THR A 109 7.47 10.24 16.32
CA THR A 109 6.23 9.79 16.97
C THR A 109 5.19 9.39 15.93
N TYR A 110 4.28 8.50 16.31
CA TYR A 110 3.18 8.09 15.43
C TYR A 110 2.27 9.27 15.03
N ALA A 111 1.92 10.12 16.00
CA ALA A 111 1.02 11.26 15.78
C ALA A 111 1.61 12.32 14.84
N ASP A 112 2.93 12.48 14.79
CA ASP A 112 3.59 13.42 13.87
C ASP A 112 3.69 12.89 12.43
N ASN A 113 3.56 11.57 12.25
CA ASN A 113 3.80 10.89 10.97
C ASN A 113 2.52 10.32 10.33
N VAL A 114 1.47 10.08 11.12
CA VAL A 114 0.25 9.40 10.67
C VAL A 114 -0.97 10.25 10.97
N ASN A 115 -1.75 10.57 9.93
CA ASN A 115 -2.94 11.40 10.04
C ASN A 115 -4.12 10.82 9.25
N SER A 116 -5.08 10.24 9.97
CA SER A 116 -6.27 9.62 9.38
C SER A 116 -7.38 10.61 8.99
N SER A 117 -7.25 11.91 9.33
CA SER A 117 -8.31 12.90 9.05
C SER A 117 -8.52 13.21 7.57
N PHE A 118 -7.59 12.77 6.72
CA PHE A 118 -7.65 12.88 5.25
C PHE A 118 -8.28 11.66 4.57
N LEU A 119 -8.53 10.57 5.30
CA LEU A 119 -9.15 9.38 4.73
C LEU A 119 -10.55 9.71 4.18
N PRO A 120 -10.97 9.04 3.09
CA PRO A 120 -12.32 9.16 2.59
C PRO A 120 -13.34 8.74 3.66
N LYS A 121 -14.46 9.45 3.70
CA LYS A 121 -15.60 9.13 4.57
C LYS A 121 -16.58 8.19 3.89
#